data_AF-A0A538PRY6-F1
#
_entry.id   AF-A0A538PRY6-F1
#
_cell.length_a   1.000
_cell.length_b   1.000
_cell.length_c   1.000
_cell.angle_alpha   90.00
_cell.angle_beta   90.00
_cell.angle_gamma   90.00
#
_symmetry.space_group_name_H-M   'P 1'
#
loop_
_entity.id
_entity.type
_entity.pdbx_description
1 polymer ?
#
loop_
_entity_poly.entity_id
_entity_poly.type
_entity_poly.pdbx_seq_one_letter_code
_entity_poly.pdbx_strand_id
1 'polypeptide(L)'
;MSTALSRQVGGVSLATQSQYVIRRKFWSIFERVFRVFTGDGQLIMYIQHPLLKLREEFLVYADEARARPLLRVVSRQVVALNFCYDVADAQTGALLGTVQKRGLRSLVRDTFVILDPLGIEIGCAQEQGAALLRRLLPLLPSRHAIFVGGEQVAEIRQRFRLFTKEFAVTTRRREDAR
;
A
#
# COMPACT_ATOMS: atom_id res chain seq x y z
N MET A 1 0.80 18.21 -15.32
CA MET A 1 -0.62 17.80 -15.35
C MET A 1 -0.76 16.57 -14.47
N SER A 2 -1.39 16.71 -13.31
CA SER A 2 -1.56 15.59 -12.36
C SER A 2 -2.58 14.62 -12.94
N THR A 3 -2.12 13.49 -13.48
CA THR A 3 -2.99 12.38 -13.86
C THR A 3 -3.63 11.85 -12.59
N ALA A 4 -4.80 12.38 -12.23
CA ALA A 4 -5.67 11.74 -11.27
C ALA A 4 -5.85 10.30 -11.77
N LEU A 5 -5.43 9.32 -10.97
CA LEU A 5 -5.61 7.91 -11.25
C LEU A 5 -7.11 7.59 -11.23
N SER A 6 -7.84 7.98 -12.28
CA SER A 6 -9.23 7.62 -12.56
C SER A 6 -9.27 6.20 -13.11
N ARG A 7 -8.65 5.28 -12.37
CA ARG A 7 -8.66 3.86 -12.72
C ARG A 7 -9.99 3.30 -12.23
N GLN A 8 -10.84 2.88 -13.15
CA GLN A 8 -12.01 2.10 -12.81
C GLN A 8 -11.62 0.63 -12.65
N VAL A 9 -12.04 0.01 -11.55
CA VAL A 9 -11.82 -1.43 -11.33
C VAL A 9 -13.16 -2.06 -11.00
N GLY A 10 -13.60 -3.01 -11.84
CA GLY A 10 -14.89 -3.68 -11.66
C GLY A 10 -16.09 -2.71 -11.64
N GLY A 11 -16.02 -1.60 -12.40
CA GLY A 11 -17.06 -0.57 -12.43
C GLY A 11 -16.97 0.49 -11.32
N VAL A 12 -16.04 0.35 -10.36
CA VAL A 12 -15.81 1.33 -9.29
C VAL A 12 -14.79 2.36 -9.74
N SER A 13 -15.13 3.64 -9.70
CA SER A 13 -14.13 4.71 -9.81
C SER A 13 -13.36 4.84 -8.51
N LEU A 14 -12.06 4.52 -8.53
CA LEU A 14 -11.18 4.71 -7.38
C LEU A 14 -10.99 6.20 -7.03
N ALA A 15 -11.36 7.10 -7.94
CA ALA A 15 -11.31 8.55 -7.70
C ALA A 15 -12.45 9.07 -6.82
N THR A 16 -13.59 8.38 -6.74
CA THR A 16 -14.75 8.82 -5.95
C THR A 16 -14.83 8.17 -4.57
N GLN A 17 -14.07 7.11 -4.33
CA GLN A 17 -14.09 6.37 -3.08
C GLN A 17 -13.07 6.94 -2.09
N SER A 18 -13.55 7.29 -0.89
CA SER A 18 -12.73 7.88 0.18
C SER A 18 -12.29 6.88 1.25
N GLN A 19 -12.86 5.67 1.23
CA GLN A 19 -12.63 4.65 2.24
C GLN A 19 -12.34 3.30 1.60
N TYR A 20 -11.31 2.64 2.12
CA TYR A 20 -10.93 1.29 1.71
C TYR A 20 -10.57 0.43 2.92
N VAL A 21 -10.75 -0.88 2.77
CA VAL A 21 -10.41 -1.86 3.81
C VAL A 21 -9.51 -2.92 3.22
N ILE A 22 -8.31 -3.06 3.77
CA ILE A 22 -7.36 -4.11 3.42
C ILE A 22 -7.48 -5.23 4.45
N ARG A 23 -7.79 -6.44 4.01
CA ARG A 23 -7.89 -7.63 4.88
C ARG A 23 -6.85 -8.66 4.49
N ARG A 24 -6.21 -9.23 5.51
CA ARG A 24 -5.32 -10.39 5.41
C ARG A 24 -5.75 -11.46 6.41
N LYS A 25 -6.01 -12.67 5.91
CA LYS A 25 -6.24 -13.85 6.76
C LYS A 25 -4.93 -14.29 7.41
N PHE A 26 -4.96 -14.61 8.70
CA PHE A 26 -3.77 -15.03 9.45
C PHE A 26 -3.35 -16.48 9.15
N TRP A 27 -4.31 -17.36 8.86
CA TRP A 27 -4.13 -18.81 8.74
C TRP A 27 -3.55 -19.33 7.41
N SER A 28 -3.05 -18.46 6.55
CA SER A 28 -2.51 -18.91 5.26
C SER A 28 -1.01 -19.18 5.38
N ILE A 29 -0.68 -20.45 5.68
CA ILE A 29 0.69 -20.93 5.96
C ILE A 29 1.53 -20.93 4.67
N PHE A 30 0.92 -21.18 3.51
CA PHE A 30 1.62 -21.32 2.22
C PHE A 30 1.59 -20.06 1.35
N GLU A 31 0.60 -19.16 1.55
CA GLU A 31 0.38 -18.02 0.66
C GLU A 31 -0.07 -16.78 1.42
N ARG A 32 0.57 -15.62 1.24
CA ARG A 32 0.14 -14.40 1.95
C ARG A 32 -0.82 -13.59 1.08
N VAL A 33 -2.12 -13.78 1.31
CA VAL A 33 -3.18 -13.12 0.52
C VAL A 33 -3.69 -11.85 1.19
N PHE A 34 -3.76 -10.76 0.41
CA PHE A 34 -4.43 -9.52 0.77
C PHE A 34 -5.61 -9.26 -0.17
N ARG A 35 -6.69 -8.75 0.39
CA ARG A 35 -7.87 -8.30 -0.34
C ARG A 35 -8.16 -6.86 0.03
N VAL A 36 -8.41 -6.03 -0.97
CA VAL A 36 -8.75 -4.61 -0.80
C VAL A 36 -10.20 -4.42 -1.21
N PHE A 37 -10.99 -3.88 -0.30
CA PHE A 37 -12.40 -3.60 -0.48
C PHE A 37 -12.63 -2.09 -0.45
N THR A 38 -13.68 -1.62 -1.15
CA THR A 38 -14.23 -0.28 -0.93
C THR A 38 -14.93 -0.20 0.43
N GLY A 39 -15.33 1.01 0.84
CA GLY A 39 -16.17 1.23 2.03
C GLY A 39 -17.48 0.42 1.98
N ASP A 40 -18.04 0.23 0.79
CA ASP A 40 -19.26 -0.52 0.53
C ASP A 40 -19.04 -2.06 0.51
N GLY A 41 -17.80 -2.52 0.69
CA GLY A 41 -17.46 -3.94 0.75
C GLY A 41 -17.20 -4.62 -0.61
N GLN A 42 -17.15 -3.86 -1.71
CA GLN A 42 -16.83 -4.40 -3.03
C GLN A 42 -15.32 -4.68 -3.15
N LEU A 43 -14.95 -5.87 -3.61
CA LEU A 43 -13.56 -6.22 -3.89
C LEU A 43 -13.05 -5.43 -5.10
N ILE A 44 -11.94 -4.72 -4.92
CA ILE A 44 -11.28 -3.94 -5.99
C ILE A 44 -9.85 -4.42 -6.26
N MET A 45 -9.18 -5.05 -5.29
CA MET A 45 -7.85 -5.60 -5.52
C MET A 45 -7.66 -6.90 -4.76
N TYR A 46 -7.03 -7.85 -5.43
CA TYR A 46 -6.58 -9.13 -4.89
C TYR A 46 -5.07 -9.25 -5.09
N ILE A 47 -4.36 -9.58 -4.01
CA ILE A 47 -2.90 -9.67 -4.01
C ILE A 47 -2.52 -10.99 -3.37
N GLN A 48 -1.75 -11.79 -4.09
CA GLN A 48 -1.16 -13.00 -3.56
C GLN A 48 0.36 -12.81 -3.48
N HIS A 49 0.87 -12.65 -2.27
CA HIS A 49 2.27 -12.40 -2.03
C HIS A 49 3.02 -13.73 -1.85
N PRO A 50 4.04 -14.00 -2.68
CA PRO A 50 4.87 -15.20 -2.55
C PRO A 50 5.70 -15.10 -1.25
N LEU A 51 5.89 -16.23 -0.56
CA LEU A 51 6.66 -16.28 0.69
C LEU A 51 8.04 -16.96 0.53
N LEU A 52 8.30 -17.61 -0.60
CA LEU A 52 9.45 -18.50 -0.79
C LEU A 52 10.42 -18.03 -1.90
N LYS A 53 10.27 -16.81 -2.42
CA LYS A 53 11.12 -16.28 -3.51
C LYS A 53 12.15 -15.30 -2.96
N LEU A 54 13.43 -15.49 -3.34
CA LEU A 54 14.55 -14.63 -2.95
C LEU A 54 14.44 -13.19 -3.52
N ARG A 55 13.84 -13.07 -4.71
CA ARG A 55 13.39 -11.80 -5.30
C ARG A 55 11.89 -11.85 -5.40
N GLU A 56 11.22 -10.95 -4.69
CA GLU A 56 9.77 -10.95 -4.59
C GLU A 56 9.18 -10.19 -5.78
N GLU A 57 8.41 -10.91 -6.58
CA GLU A 57 7.59 -10.34 -7.64
C GLU A 57 6.17 -10.89 -7.47
N PHE A 58 5.19 -9.99 -7.50
CA PHE A 58 3.78 -10.36 -7.46
C PHE A 58 2.92 -9.42 -8.29
N LEU A 59 1.74 -9.92 -8.65
CA LEU A 59 0.73 -9.19 -9.38
C LEU A 59 -0.43 -8.80 -8.44
N VAL A 60 -0.98 -7.62 -8.70
CA VAL A 60 -2.24 -7.14 -8.14
C VAL A 60 -3.31 -7.36 -9.18
N TYR A 61 -4.39 -8.04 -8.83
CA TYR A 61 -5.50 -8.38 -9.74
C TYR A 61 -6.77 -7.63 -9.35
N ALA A 62 -7.67 -7.43 -10.31
CA ALA A 62 -8.99 -6.85 -10.07
C ALA A 62 -9.98 -7.83 -9.40
N ASP A 63 -9.72 -9.12 -9.50
CA ASP A 63 -10.60 -10.20 -9.07
C ASP A 63 -9.83 -11.37 -8.45
N GLU A 64 -10.53 -12.20 -7.66
CA GLU A 64 -9.92 -13.37 -7.02
C GLU A 64 -9.56 -14.49 -8.01
N ALA A 65 -10.22 -14.52 -9.18
CA ALA A 65 -9.94 -15.48 -10.25
C ALA A 65 -8.59 -15.20 -10.94
N ARG A 66 -7.94 -14.07 -10.63
CA ARG A 66 -6.67 -13.63 -11.22
C ARG A 66 -6.76 -13.45 -12.73
N ALA A 67 -7.95 -13.17 -13.25
CA ALA A 67 -8.19 -13.03 -14.68
C ALA A 67 -7.68 -11.68 -15.21
N ARG A 68 -7.71 -10.63 -14.38
CA ARG A 68 -7.40 -9.26 -14.80
C ARG A 68 -6.27 -8.65 -13.94
N PRO A 69 -5.01 -8.74 -14.38
CA PRO A 69 -3.90 -8.10 -13.69
C PRO A 69 -3.97 -6.58 -13.87
N LEU A 70 -3.72 -5.86 -12.78
CA LEU A 70 -3.75 -4.40 -12.70
C LEU A 70 -2.36 -3.80 -12.57
N LEU A 71 -1.57 -4.33 -11.63
CA LEU A 71 -0.24 -3.83 -11.31
C LEU A 71 0.73 -4.99 -11.15
N ARG A 72 1.97 -4.74 -11.53
CA ARG A 72 3.12 -5.62 -11.28
C ARG A 72 4.02 -4.95 -10.26
N VAL A 73 4.30 -5.65 -9.16
CA VAL A 73 5.15 -5.16 -8.08
C VAL A 73 6.41 -6.00 -8.02
N VAL A 74 7.57 -5.34 -8.12
CA VAL A 74 8.88 -6.00 -8.17
C VAL A 74 9.77 -5.44 -7.07
N SER A 75 10.30 -6.30 -6.20
CA SER A 75 11.27 -5.88 -5.19
C SER A 75 12.64 -5.62 -5.82
N ARG A 76 13.26 -4.47 -5.55
CA ARG A 76 14.68 -4.23 -5.81
C ARG A 76 15.48 -4.61 -4.57
N GLN A 77 16.43 -5.54 -4.76
CA GLN A 77 17.49 -5.96 -3.84
C GLN A 77 17.22 -5.64 -2.35
N VAL A 78 16.53 -6.55 -1.65
CA VAL A 78 16.21 -6.38 -0.22
C VAL A 78 17.45 -6.75 0.61
N VAL A 79 18.29 -5.77 0.95
CA VAL A 79 19.08 -5.87 2.18
C VAL A 79 18.10 -5.60 3.32
N ALA A 80 18.18 -6.33 4.43
CA ALA A 80 17.16 -6.36 5.51
C ALA A 80 16.69 -4.99 6.06
N LEU A 81 17.39 -3.90 5.72
CA LEU A 81 17.12 -2.53 6.15
C LEU A 81 16.53 -1.63 5.04
N ASN A 82 16.60 -2.01 3.77
CA ASN A 82 16.26 -1.17 2.61
C ASN A 82 15.24 -1.86 1.70
N PHE A 83 13.97 -1.90 2.12
CA PHE A 83 12.87 -2.34 1.24
C PHE A 83 12.66 -1.33 0.11
N CYS A 84 12.61 -1.81 -1.14
CA CYS A 84 12.33 -1.00 -2.31
C CYS A 84 11.48 -1.82 -3.29
N TYR A 85 10.34 -1.27 -3.72
CA TYR A 85 9.39 -1.92 -4.61
C TYR A 85 9.04 -1.01 -5.77
N ASP A 86 9.28 -1.48 -6.99
CA ASP A 86 8.77 -0.86 -8.20
C ASP A 86 7.32 -1.27 -8.42
N VAL A 87 6.50 -0.31 -8.79
CA VAL A 87 5.11 -0.53 -9.18
C VAL A 87 4.97 -0.16 -10.65
N ALA A 88 4.68 -1.16 -11.47
CA ALA A 88 4.44 -1.01 -12.90
C ALA A 88 2.99 -1.35 -13.25
N ASP A 89 2.48 -0.76 -14.33
CA ASP A 89 1.21 -1.18 -14.91
C ASP A 89 1.36 -2.58 -15.53
N ALA A 90 0.43 -3.49 -15.22
CA ALA A 90 0.57 -4.87 -15.63
C ALA A 90 0.28 -5.11 -17.13
N GLN A 91 -0.42 -4.20 -17.80
CA GLN A 91 -0.77 -4.35 -19.21
C GLN A 91 0.32 -3.78 -20.11
N THR A 92 0.82 -2.60 -19.78
CA THR A 92 1.81 -1.87 -20.57
C THR A 92 3.25 -2.14 -20.13
N GLY A 93 3.45 -2.60 -18.88
CA GLY A 93 4.77 -2.72 -18.27
C GLY A 93 5.39 -1.38 -17.85
N ALA A 94 4.69 -0.25 -18.07
CA ALA A 94 5.20 1.07 -17.74
C ALA A 94 5.38 1.25 -16.23
N LEU A 95 6.55 1.73 -15.81
CA LEU A 95 6.81 2.07 -14.42
C LEU A 95 5.90 3.23 -14.01
N LEU A 96 5.11 3.04 -12.95
CA LEU A 96 4.23 4.07 -12.39
C LEU A 96 4.88 4.81 -11.22
N GLY A 97 5.80 4.15 -10.52
CA GLY A 97 6.55 4.73 -9.43
C GLY A 97 7.23 3.67 -8.57
N THR A 98 7.93 4.14 -7.55
CA THR A 98 8.67 3.28 -6.62
C THR A 98 8.29 3.61 -5.19
N VAL A 99 8.07 2.60 -4.35
CA VAL A 99 7.90 2.76 -2.91
C VAL A 99 9.10 2.17 -2.21
N GLN A 100 9.82 2.99 -1.46
CA GLN A 100 11.02 2.55 -0.75
C GLN A 100 11.03 2.99 0.71
N LYS A 101 11.58 2.17 1.60
CA LYS A 101 11.81 2.52 3.00
C LYS A 101 12.89 3.60 3.09
N ARG A 102 12.65 4.63 3.90
CA ARG A 102 13.60 5.72 4.14
C ARG A 102 14.67 5.26 5.14
N GLY A 103 15.57 4.37 4.69
CA GLY A 103 16.81 3.88 5.33
C GLY A 103 16.94 4.02 6.85
N LEU A 104 18.12 4.45 7.31
CA LEU A 104 18.48 4.61 8.73
C LEU A 104 17.58 5.60 9.49
N ARG A 105 16.88 6.51 8.81
CA ARG A 105 15.88 7.41 9.44
C ARG A 105 14.63 6.66 9.89
N SER A 106 14.40 5.45 9.36
CA SER A 106 13.31 4.56 9.81
C SER A 106 13.66 3.75 11.06
N LEU A 107 14.82 4.01 11.70
CA LEU A 107 15.24 3.38 12.96
C LEU A 107 14.54 3.93 14.20
N VAL A 108 13.61 4.88 14.10
CA VAL A 108 12.75 5.28 15.23
C VAL A 108 11.28 5.18 14.84
N ARG A 109 10.98 5.49 13.58
CA ARG A 109 9.63 5.61 13.03
C ARG A 109 9.63 5.12 11.59
N ASP A 110 8.80 4.14 11.27
CA ASP A 110 8.72 3.62 9.91
C ASP A 110 8.30 4.73 8.94
N THR A 111 9.13 4.98 7.94
CA THR A 111 8.86 5.97 6.90
C THR A 111 9.15 5.36 5.54
N PHE A 112 8.20 5.46 4.63
CA PHE A 112 8.33 5.06 3.24
C PHE A 112 8.26 6.32 2.38
N VAL A 113 9.11 6.42 1.36
CA VAL A 113 9.00 7.47 0.33
C VAL A 113 8.40 6.90 -0.93
N ILE A 114 7.63 7.73 -1.61
CA ILE A 114 6.96 7.45 -2.86
C ILE A 114 7.71 8.27 -3.91
N LEU A 115 8.30 7.58 -4.86
CA LEU A 115 9.02 8.15 -5.98
C LEU A 115 8.17 8.02 -7.25
N ASP A 116 8.25 9.02 -8.11
CA ASP A 116 7.71 8.94 -9.46
C ASP A 116 8.57 7.99 -10.35
N PRO A 117 8.19 7.76 -11.63
CA PRO A 117 8.97 6.91 -12.54
C PRO A 117 10.40 7.43 -12.82
N LEU A 118 10.65 8.72 -12.61
CA LEU A 118 11.97 9.35 -12.78
C LEU A 118 12.83 9.25 -11.51
N GLY A 119 12.28 8.70 -10.42
CA GLY A 119 12.96 8.56 -9.13
C GLY A 119 12.88 9.82 -8.26
N ILE A 120 12.06 10.81 -8.62
CA ILE A 120 11.86 12.02 -7.85
C ILE A 120 10.84 11.75 -6.74
N GLU A 121 11.16 12.18 -5.51
CA GLU A 121 10.23 12.04 -4.38
C GLU A 121 8.99 12.93 -4.58
N ILE A 122 7.82 12.31 -4.64
CA ILE A 122 6.53 12.99 -4.74
C ILE A 122 5.74 12.96 -3.42
N GLY A 123 6.11 12.06 -2.50
CA GLY A 123 5.44 11.93 -1.23
C GLY A 123 6.08 10.93 -0.28
N CYS A 124 5.49 10.77 0.90
CA CYS A 124 5.93 9.80 1.89
C CYS A 124 4.78 9.26 2.75
N ALA A 125 4.87 8.01 3.18
CA ALA A 125 4.02 7.42 4.19
C ALA A 125 4.80 7.31 5.50
N GLN A 126 4.35 8.00 6.55
CA GLN A 126 5.03 8.05 7.83
C GLN A 126 4.15 7.50 8.94
N GLU A 127 4.75 6.64 9.75
CA GLU A 127 4.16 6.08 10.96
C GLU A 127 3.84 7.16 12.01
N GLN A 128 2.64 7.13 12.58
CA GLN A 128 2.15 8.08 13.58
C GLN A 128 2.07 7.45 14.97
N GLY A 129 2.20 8.28 16.00
CA GLY A 129 2.05 7.89 17.41
C GLY A 129 3.31 7.26 18.02
N ALA A 130 3.10 6.33 18.96
CA ALA A 130 4.16 5.73 19.78
C ALA A 130 4.97 4.66 19.03
N ALA A 131 5.70 5.08 18.01
CA ALA A 131 6.54 4.21 17.17
C ALA A 131 7.57 3.41 18.00
N LEU A 132 8.21 4.04 18.99
CA LEU A 132 9.14 3.37 19.91
C LEU A 132 8.45 2.30 20.77
N LEU A 133 7.26 2.58 21.31
CA LEU A 133 6.53 1.61 22.13
C LEU A 133 6.12 0.39 21.31
N ARG A 134 5.79 0.56 20.03
CA ARG A 134 5.47 -0.56 19.12
C ARG A 134 6.64 -1.47 18.83
N ARG A 135 7.88 -0.98 18.98
CA ARG A 135 9.07 -1.83 18.86
C ARG A 135 9.25 -2.73 20.08
N LEU A 136 8.86 -2.25 21.26
CA LEU A 136 8.84 -3.03 22.49
C LEU A 136 7.62 -3.96 22.54
N LEU A 137 6.48 -3.51 22.03
CA LEU A 137 5.20 -4.22 22.04
C LEU A 137 4.62 -4.32 20.62
N PRO A 138 5.04 -5.30 19.79
CA PRO A 138 4.63 -5.43 18.40
C PRO A 138 3.14 -5.76 18.18
N LEU A 139 2.39 -6.03 19.27
CA LEU A 139 0.95 -6.25 19.23
C LEU A 139 0.14 -4.95 19.11
N LEU A 140 0.75 -3.80 19.38
CA LEU A 140 0.07 -2.50 19.33
C LEU A 140 -0.26 -2.12 17.87
N PRO A 141 -1.48 -1.62 17.60
CA PRO A 141 -1.91 -1.30 16.24
C PRO A 141 -1.15 -0.10 15.67
N SER A 142 -0.83 -0.18 14.39
CA SER A 142 -0.14 0.87 13.65
C SER A 142 -1.07 1.94 13.08
N ARG A 143 -0.55 3.16 12.93
CA ARG A 143 -1.17 4.24 12.16
C ARG A 143 -0.11 4.86 11.27
N HIS A 144 -0.45 5.18 10.04
CA HIS A 144 0.44 5.81 9.07
C HIS A 144 -0.30 6.92 8.34
N ALA A 145 0.31 8.09 8.21
CA ALA A 145 -0.19 9.19 7.40
C ALA A 145 0.58 9.23 6.09
N ILE A 146 -0.11 9.44 4.97
CA ILE A 146 0.50 9.59 3.65
C ILE A 146 0.44 11.08 3.28
N PHE A 147 1.60 11.62 2.94
CA PHE A 147 1.82 12.99 2.52
C PHE A 147 2.24 13.02 1.05
N VAL A 148 1.69 13.93 0.26
CA VAL A 148 2.08 14.21 -1.13
C VAL A 148 2.18 15.72 -1.28
N GLY A 149 3.31 16.22 -1.77
CA GLY A 149 3.54 17.68 -1.85
C GLY A 149 3.43 18.42 -0.51
N GLY A 150 3.68 17.73 0.62
CA GLY A 150 3.57 18.30 1.97
C GLY A 150 2.18 18.22 2.61
N GLU A 151 1.13 17.89 1.85
CA GLU A 151 -0.23 17.76 2.35
C GLU A 151 -0.57 16.30 2.68
N GLN A 152 -1.32 16.07 3.77
CA GLN A 152 -1.79 14.74 4.12
C GLN A 152 -2.96 14.33 3.22
N VAL A 153 -2.73 13.38 2.32
CA VAL A 153 -3.72 12.89 1.35
C VAL A 153 -4.42 11.61 1.79
N ALA A 154 -3.84 10.85 2.72
CA ALA A 154 -4.47 9.65 3.25
C ALA A 154 -3.97 9.28 4.65
N GLU A 155 -4.72 8.40 5.32
CA GLU A 155 -4.34 7.75 6.56
C GLU A 155 -4.62 6.25 6.47
N ILE A 156 -3.69 5.43 6.95
CA ILE A 156 -3.80 3.98 7.08
C ILE A 156 -3.81 3.66 8.57
N ARG A 157 -4.91 3.09 9.06
CA ARG A 157 -5.07 2.68 10.46
C ARG A 157 -5.27 1.17 10.56
N GLN A 158 -4.40 0.52 11.30
CA GLN A 158 -4.57 -0.89 11.64
C GLN A 158 -5.68 -1.04 12.68
N ARG A 159 -6.61 -1.94 12.39
CA ARG A 159 -7.67 -2.36 13.32
C ARG A 159 -7.22 -3.65 13.99
N PHE A 160 -7.23 -3.66 15.32
CA PHE A 160 -6.92 -4.86 16.08
C PHE A 160 -8.06 -5.87 15.92
N ARG A 161 -7.78 -7.05 15.38
CA ARG A 161 -8.64 -8.22 15.44
C ARG A 161 -7.80 -9.44 15.78
N LEU A 162 -8.35 -10.37 16.55
CA LEU A 162 -7.64 -11.53 17.09
C LEU A 162 -7.12 -12.49 15.99
N PHE A 163 -7.82 -12.62 14.86
CA PHE A 163 -7.54 -13.64 13.84
C PHE A 163 -7.32 -13.10 12.41
N THR A 164 -7.43 -11.78 12.22
CA THR A 164 -7.36 -11.14 10.90
C THR A 164 -6.59 -9.83 11.02
N LYS A 165 -5.62 -9.59 10.12
CA LYS A 165 -5.02 -8.26 10.00
C LYS A 165 -5.91 -7.40 9.11
N GLU A 166 -6.46 -6.33 9.66
CA GLU A 166 -7.32 -5.40 8.95
C GLU A 166 -6.70 -3.99 9.02
N PHE A 167 -6.65 -3.31 7.87
CA PHE A 167 -6.24 -1.91 7.78
C PHE A 167 -7.38 -1.13 7.12
N ALA A 168 -7.78 -0.03 7.76
CA ALA A 168 -8.66 0.96 7.16
C ALA A 168 -7.80 2.04 6.51
N VAL A 169 -8.08 2.36 5.25
CA VAL A 169 -7.46 3.45 4.51
C VAL A 169 -8.50 4.52 4.28
N THR A 170 -8.24 5.72 4.76
CA THR A 170 -9.11 6.88 4.54
C THR A 170 -8.33 7.89 3.71
N THR A 171 -8.83 8.22 2.52
CA THR A 171 -8.26 9.28 1.69
C THR A 171 -8.94 10.61 2.04
N ARG A 172 -8.14 11.67 2.13
CA ARG A 172 -8.64 13.04 2.24
C ARG A 172 -8.69 13.61 0.83
N ARG A 173 -9.89 13.97 0.36
CA ARG A 173 -10.05 14.59 -0.95
C ARG A 173 -9.50 16.01 -0.89
N ARG A 174 -8.70 16.38 -1.90
CA ARG A 174 -8.21 17.75 -2.12
C ARG A 174 -9.34 18.65 -2.64
N GLU A 175 -10.44 18.76 -1.89
CA GLU A 175 -11.60 19.59 -2.26
C GLU A 175 -11.65 20.95 -1.53
N ASP A 176 -10.78 21.19 -0.55
CA ASP A 176 -10.78 22.45 0.21
C ASP A 176 -9.56 23.33 -0.11
N ALA A 177 -9.29 23.55 -1.39
CA ALA A 177 -8.50 24.68 -1.86
C ALA A 177 -9.42 25.63 -2.61
N ARG A 178 -10.20 26.41 -1.85
CA ARG A 178 -10.72 27.71 -2.31
C ARG A 178 -9.81 28.80 -1.80
#